data_AF-A0A419JSV3-F1
#
_entry.id   AF-A0A419JSV3-F1
#
_cell.length_a   1.000
_cell.length_b   1.000
_cell.length_c   1.000
_cell.angle_alpha   90.00
_cell.angle_beta   90.00
_cell.angle_gamma   90.00
#
_symmetry.space_group_name_H-M   'P 1'
#
loop_
_entity.id
_entity.type
_entity.pdbx_description
1 polymer ?
#
loop_
_entity_poly.entity_id
_entity_poly.type
_entity_poly.pdbx_seq_one_letter_code
_entity_poly.pdbx_strand_id
1 'polypeptide(L)' 'MLDKGNMSIKGFTDKNCDLIQGNYVHYVVTWHGKNDVSRFAGKIVRLRFEMRNAKLYAFQFVE' A
#
# COMPACT_ATOMS: atom_id res chain seq x y z
N MET A 1 3.30 -3.78 2.27
CA MET A 1 4.25 -2.90 2.98
C MET A 1 5.24 -3.73 3.78
N LEU A 2 6.49 -3.27 3.81
CA LEU A 2 7.57 -3.89 4.57
C LEU A 2 8.08 -2.91 5.64
N ASP A 3 8.64 -3.45 6.72
CA ASP A 3 9.33 -2.68 7.73
C ASP A 3 10.73 -2.23 7.27
N LYS A 4 11.49 -1.58 8.18
CA LYS A 4 12.86 -1.13 7.91
C LYS A 4 13.79 -2.25 7.42
N GLY A 5 13.56 -3.49 7.86
CA GLY A 5 14.37 -4.67 7.60
C GLY A 5 13.90 -5.50 6.40
N ASN A 6 13.04 -4.96 5.54
CA ASN A 6 12.41 -5.68 4.41
C ASN A 6 11.48 -6.82 4.83
N MET A 7 11.02 -6.88 6.09
CA MET A 7 10.06 -7.89 6.51
C MET A 7 8.62 -7.43 6.29
N SER A 8 7.76 -8.34 5.84
CA SER A 8 6.34 -8.06 5.62
C SER A 8 5.64 -7.66 6.92
N ILE A 9 4.94 -6.53 6.90
CA ILE A 9 4.17 -6.08 8.06
C ILE A 9 2.83 -6.83 8.10
N LYS A 10 2.55 -7.51 9.21
CA LYS A 10 1.30 -8.26 9.41
C LYS A 10 0.08 -7.37 9.18
N GLY A 11 -0.85 -7.86 8.34
CA GLY A 11 -2.06 -7.13 7.95
C GLY A 11 -1.88 -6.14 6.80
N PHE A 12 -0.64 -5.87 6.37
CA PHE A 12 -0.33 -4.95 5.26
C PHE A 12 0.44 -5.67 4.13
N THR A 13 0.23 -6.97 3.98
CA THR A 13 0.84 -7.79 2.92
C THR A 13 0.04 -7.65 1.62
N ASP A 14 0.63 -8.08 0.51
CA ASP A 14 -0.03 -8.28 -0.79
C ASP A 14 -1.34 -9.07 -0.66
N LYS A 15 -1.32 -10.21 0.05
CA LYS A 15 -2.53 -11.03 0.28
C LYS A 15 -3.62 -10.36 1.11
N ASN A 16 -3.27 -9.32 1.86
CA ASN A 16 -4.23 -8.55 2.65
C ASN A 16 -4.69 -7.30 1.92
N CYS A 17 -4.03 -6.91 0.82
CA CYS A 17 -4.38 -5.74 0.03
C CYS A 17 -5.60 -6.06 -0.83
N ASP A 18 -6.58 -5.17 -0.84
CA ASP A 18 -7.73 -5.34 -1.72
C ASP A 18 -7.30 -5.10 -3.17
N LEU A 19 -7.83 -5.93 -4.09
CA LEU A 19 -7.45 -5.91 -5.49
C LEU A 19 -7.82 -4.57 -6.14
N ILE A 20 -6.84 -3.90 -6.73
CA ILE A 20 -7.05 -2.69 -7.53
C ILE A 20 -7.17 -3.12 -8.99
N GLN A 21 -8.39 -3.07 -9.53
CA GLN A 21 -8.65 -3.42 -10.93
C GLN A 21 -9.51 -2.34 -11.60
N GLY A 22 -9.00 -1.79 -12.70
CA GLY A 22 -9.65 -0.72 -13.45
C GLY A 22 -8.67 0.40 -13.82
N ASN A 23 -9.22 1.47 -14.38
CA ASN A 23 -8.47 2.68 -14.73
C ASN A 23 -8.77 3.78 -13.72
N TYR A 24 -7.78 4.09 -12.88
CA TYR A 24 -7.91 5.11 -11.84
C TYR A 24 -6.73 6.07 -11.93
N VAL A 25 -7.02 7.37 -11.82
CA VAL A 25 -6.00 8.39 -11.59
C VAL A 25 -5.81 8.63 -10.10
N HIS A 26 -6.88 8.49 -9.32
CA HIS A 26 -6.90 8.62 -7.85
C HIS A 26 -7.55 7.37 -7.26
N TYR A 27 -6.82 6.65 -6.39
CA TYR A 27 -7.31 5.44 -5.74
C TYR A 27 -6.73 5.33 -4.32
N VAL A 28 -7.59 5.05 -3.34
CA VAL A 28 -7.17 4.80 -1.95
C VAL A 28 -6.89 3.32 -1.78
N VAL A 29 -5.64 2.97 -1.47
CA VAL A 29 -5.26 1.58 -1.20
C VAL A 29 -5.82 1.15 0.15
N THR A 30 -6.47 -0.01 0.17
CA THR A 30 -7.03 -0.61 1.38
C THR A 30 -6.47 -2.02 1.59
N TRP A 31 -6.42 -2.44 2.85
CA TRP A 31 -6.16 -3.80 3.27
C TRP A 31 -7.35 -4.32 4.06
N HIS A 32 -8.09 -5.28 3.50
CA HIS A 32 -9.37 -5.77 4.05
C HIS A 32 -10.33 -4.62 4.41
N GLY A 33 -10.48 -3.67 3.48
CA GLY A 33 -11.32 -2.48 3.64
C GLY A 33 -10.76 -1.40 4.55
N LYS A 34 -9.56 -1.57 5.14
CA LYS A 34 -8.93 -0.57 6.02
C LYS A 34 -7.81 0.16 5.30
N ASN A 35 -7.80 1.49 5.38
CA ASN A 35 -6.76 2.36 4.79
C ASN A 35 -5.87 3.05 5.84
N ASP A 36 -6.12 2.84 7.13
CA ASP A 36 -5.38 3.51 8.19
C ASP A 36 -3.94 2.99 8.30
N VAL A 37 -2.99 3.90 8.04
CA VAL A 37 -1.55 3.70 8.17
C VAL A 37 -0.91 4.63 9.21
N SER A 38 -1.71 5.39 9.97
CA SER A 38 -1.26 6.40 10.94
C SER A 38 -0.27 5.84 11.97
N ARG A 39 -0.43 4.57 12.36
CA ARG A 39 0.47 3.85 13.27
C ARG A 39 1.93 3.74 12.81
N PHE A 40 2.19 4.04 11.54
CA PHE A 40 3.53 4.06 10.94
C PHE A 40 4.12 5.47 10.83
N ALA A 41 3.40 6.52 11.25
CA ALA A 41 3.96 7.87 11.32
C ALA A 41 5.26 7.89 12.13
N GLY A 42 6.28 8.54 11.58
CA GLY A 42 7.63 8.59 12.18
C GLY A 42 8.44 7.28 12.09
N LYS A 43 7.94 6.23 11.43
CA LYS A 43 8.67 4.96 11.24
C LYS A 43 9.06 4.78 9.78
N ILE A 44 10.25 4.23 9.57
CA ILE A 44 10.69 3.81 8.22
C ILE A 44 9.84 2.61 7.78
N VAL A 45 9.16 2.79 6.65
CA VAL A 45 8.44 1.73 5.94
C VAL A 45 8.91 1.66 4.49
N ARG A 46 8.70 0.52 3.85
CA ARG A 46 9.01 0.33 2.43
C ARG A 46 7.74 -0.10 1.70
N LEU A 47 7.44 0.59 0.60
CA LEU A 47 6.33 0.25 -0.28
C LEU A 47 6.82 -0.74 -1.33
N ARG A 48 6.03 -1.79 -1.57
CA ARG A 48 6.25 -2.78 -2.62
C ARG A 48 5.00 -2.77 -3.49
N PHE A 49 5.17 -2.44 -4.76
CA PHE A 49 4.09 -2.40 -5.74
C PHE A 49 4.14 -3.70 -6.56
N GLU A 50 3.04 -4.45 -6.55
CA GLU A 50 2.86 -5.63 -7.40
C GLU A 50 1.81 -5.29 -8.45
N MET A 51 2.24 -5.22 -9.71
CA MET A 51 1.42 -4.67 -10.79
C MET A 51 1.51 -5.53 -12.04
N ARG A 52 0.39 -5.63 -12.76
CA ARG A 52 0.30 -6.27 -14.08
C ARG A 52 -0.56 -5.40 -14.98
N ASN A 53 -0.08 -5.11 -16.20
CA ASN A 53 -0.77 -4.25 -17.16
C ASN A 53 -1.19 -2.88 -16.59
N ALA A 54 -0.37 -2.29 -15.73
CA ALA A 54 -0.66 -1.03 -15.06
C ALA A 54 0.54 -0.07 -15.13
N LYS A 55 0.26 1.22 -14.94
CA LYS A 55 1.26 2.30 -14.85
C LYS A 55 1.04 3.04 -13.53
N LEU A 56 2.12 3.24 -12.76
CA LEU A 56 2.10 4.07 -11.56
C LEU A 56 2.58 5.46 -11.94
N TYR A 57 1.72 6.47 -11.78
CA TYR A 57 2.07 7.86 -12.04
C TYR A 57 2.69 8.53 -10.80
N ALA A 58 1.94 8.53 -9.70
CA ALA A 58 2.37 9.09 -8.42
C ALA A 58 1.75 8.29 -7.27
N PHE A 59 2.33 8.44 -6.08
CA PHE A 59 1.77 7.93 -4.83
C PHE A 59 2.05 8.95 -3.71
N GLN A 60 1.21 8.95 -2.70
CA GLN A 60 1.36 9.80 -1.52
C GLN A 60 0.73 9.12 -0.30
N PHE A 61 1.19 9.52 0.89
CA PHE A 61 0.40 9.36 2.10
C PHE A 61 -0.48 10.61 2.24
N VAL A 62 -1.75 10.42 2.61
CA VAL A 62 -2.69 11.50 2.89
C VAL A 62 -2.86 11.62 4.40
N GLU A 63 -3.15 12.83 4.88
CA GLU A 63 -3.49 13.10 6.28
C GLU A 63 -4.85 12.50 6.67
#